data_AF-A0A2N1RTL6-F1
#
_entry.id   AF-A0A2N1RTL6-F1
#
_cell.length_a   1.000
_cell.length_b   1.000
_cell.length_c   1.000
_cell.angle_alpha   90.00
_cell.angle_beta   90.00
_cell.angle_gamma   90.00
#
_symmetry.space_group_name_H-M   'P 1'
#
loop_
_entity.id
_entity.type
_entity.pdbx_description
1 polymer ?
#
loop_
_entity_poly.entity_id
_entity_poly.type
_entity_poly.pdbx_seq_one_letter_code
_entity_poly.pdbx_strand_id
1 'polypeptide(L)'
;MYIGEKLKQLRRYYGYSQSDLSKRLDVPQTSISNYEQQNEATGMLEYIYKLCTFLKIPVAEFFVDDVKDFGNNLPSYITPADAATLKVLNTAIDIKTRIEIKTAFVHIMKALISRPLSEMIQLPEIQELIDKEEEKLKNEPPSLEFQKFIDEEKRELEAMISKKKEDVKKD
;
A
#
# COMPACT_ATOMS: atom_id res chain seq x y z
N MET A 1 -9.19 10.78 -8.14
CA MET A 1 -9.02 12.03 -7.36
C MET A 1 -8.38 13.07 -8.28
N TYR A 2 -8.54 14.38 -8.05
CA TYR A 2 -7.82 15.37 -8.86
C TYR A 2 -6.34 15.44 -8.44
N ILE A 3 -5.42 15.49 -9.41
CA ILE A 3 -3.96 15.47 -9.18
C ILE A 3 -3.51 16.58 -8.21
N GLY A 4 -4.06 17.80 -8.33
CA GLY A 4 -3.71 18.92 -7.46
C GLY A 4 -4.07 18.67 -5.98
N GLU A 5 -5.26 18.11 -5.73
CA GLU A 5 -5.65 17.72 -4.37
C GLU A 5 -4.80 16.56 -3.84
N LYS A 6 -4.37 15.63 -4.70
CA LYS A 6 -3.40 14.57 -4.33
C LYS A 6 -2.07 15.16 -3.84
N LEU A 7 -1.52 16.11 -4.60
CA LEU A 7 -0.27 16.80 -4.24
C LEU A 7 -0.37 17.49 -2.89
N LYS A 8 -1.48 18.22 -2.67
CA LYS A 8 -1.76 18.92 -1.42
C LYS A 8 -1.91 17.98 -0.23
N GLN A 9 -2.64 16.88 -0.40
CA GLN A 9 -2.79 15.85 0.64
C GLN A 9 -1.45 15.22 0.98
N LEU A 10 -0.66 14.84 -0.03
CA LEU A 10 0.66 14.24 0.15
C LEU A 10 1.60 15.19 0.90
N ARG A 11 1.68 16.45 0.48
CA ARG A 11 2.46 17.47 1.17
C ARG A 11 2.05 17.60 2.64
N ARG A 12 0.75 17.68 2.93
CA ARG A 12 0.23 17.82 4.31
C ARG A 12 0.47 16.58 5.15
N TYR A 13 0.35 15.39 4.57
CA TYR A 13 0.61 14.13 5.25
C TYR A 13 2.05 14.05 5.75
N TYR A 14 3.02 14.51 4.96
CA TYR A 14 4.43 14.61 5.36
C TYR A 14 4.78 15.87 6.16
N GLY A 15 3.78 16.67 6.56
CA GLY A 15 3.96 17.81 7.47
C GLY A 15 4.62 19.04 6.87
N TYR A 16 4.68 19.16 5.54
CA TYR A 16 5.31 20.31 4.89
C TYR A 16 4.31 21.44 4.58
N SER A 17 4.72 22.68 4.78
CA SER A 17 4.03 23.82 4.17
C SER A 17 4.43 23.99 2.71
N GLN A 18 3.67 24.78 1.93
CA GLN A 18 4.07 25.13 0.57
C GLN A 18 5.39 25.92 0.56
N SER A 19 5.64 26.75 1.58
CA SER A 19 6.90 27.49 1.73
C SER A 19 8.09 26.55 2.00
N ASP A 20 7.88 25.50 2.79
CA ASP A 20 8.93 24.50 3.08
C ASP A 20 9.31 23.73 1.81
N LEU A 21 8.32 23.26 1.04
CA LEU A 21 8.58 22.57 -0.22
C LEU A 21 9.20 23.50 -1.26
N SER A 22 8.80 24.77 -1.28
CA SER A 22 9.39 25.75 -2.21
C SER A 22 10.90 25.83 -2.05
N LYS A 23 11.37 25.95 -0.81
CA LYS A 23 12.81 25.99 -0.49
C LYS A 23 13.52 24.67 -0.75
N ARG A 24 12.86 23.54 -0.50
CA ARG A 24 13.47 22.20 -0.60
C ARG A 24 13.54 21.67 -2.02
N LEU A 25 12.59 22.04 -2.87
CA LEU A 25 12.46 21.54 -4.23
C LEU A 25 12.95 22.54 -5.29
N ASP A 26 13.32 23.76 -4.86
CA ASP A 26 13.62 24.88 -5.74
C ASP A 26 12.49 25.12 -6.75
N VAL A 27 11.27 25.26 -6.21
CA VAL A 27 10.05 25.53 -6.98
C VAL A 27 9.36 26.73 -6.34
N PRO A 28 8.93 27.75 -7.12
CA PRO A 28 8.23 28.89 -6.55
C PRO A 28 6.99 28.46 -5.77
N GLN A 29 6.78 29.03 -4.58
CA GLN A 29 5.59 28.74 -3.75
C GLN A 29 4.29 29.01 -4.52
N THR A 30 4.26 30.04 -5.35
CA THR A 30 3.13 30.38 -6.22
C THR A 30 2.82 29.25 -7.21
N SER A 31 3.85 28.67 -7.85
CA SER A 31 3.70 27.51 -8.72
C SER A 31 3.15 26.30 -7.96
N ILE A 32 3.65 26.01 -6.76
CA ILE A 32 3.11 24.93 -5.90
C ILE A 32 1.62 25.16 -5.61
N SER A 33 1.23 26.39 -5.27
CA SER A 33 -0.17 26.73 -5.04
C SER A 33 -1.02 26.54 -6.30
N ASN A 34 -0.52 26.95 -7.47
CA ASN A 34 -1.22 26.76 -8.75
C ASN A 34 -1.39 25.28 -9.08
N TYR A 35 -0.37 24.45 -8.85
CA TYR A 35 -0.44 23.00 -9.06
C TYR A 35 -1.47 22.35 -8.13
N GLU A 36 -1.46 22.71 -6.85
CA GLU A 36 -2.41 22.18 -5.87
C GLU A 36 -3.86 22.59 -6.13
N GLN A 37 -4.07 23.77 -6.73
CA GLN A 37 -5.40 24.28 -7.12
C GLN A 37 -5.81 23.87 -8.53
N GLN A 38 -4.94 23.18 -9.28
CA GLN A 38 -5.13 22.85 -10.71
C GLN A 38 -5.32 24.06 -11.63
N ASN A 39 -4.77 25.20 -11.27
CA ASN A 39 -4.83 26.41 -12.09
C ASN A 39 -3.79 26.41 -13.22
N GLU A 40 -2.82 25.50 -13.19
CA GLU A 40 -1.71 25.45 -14.13
C GLU A 40 -1.23 24.00 -14.35
N ALA A 41 -1.13 23.57 -15.62
CA ALA A 41 -0.62 22.25 -15.98
C ALA A 41 0.87 22.25 -16.37
N THR A 42 1.39 23.40 -16.79
CA THR A 42 2.78 23.57 -17.21
C THR A 42 3.73 23.36 -16.04
N GLY A 43 4.70 22.45 -16.19
CA GLY A 43 5.65 22.12 -15.12
C GLY A 43 5.10 21.20 -14.01
N MET A 44 3.82 20.82 -14.06
CA MET A 44 3.21 19.95 -13.04
C MET A 44 3.87 18.56 -12.99
N LEU A 45 4.22 17.97 -14.14
CA LEU A 45 4.90 16.67 -14.18
C LEU A 45 6.30 16.73 -13.55
N GLU A 46 7.04 17.81 -13.81
CA GLU A 46 8.35 18.03 -13.20
C GLU A 46 8.22 18.20 -11.67
N TYR A 47 7.20 18.95 -11.23
CA TYR A 47 6.90 19.09 -9.82
C TYR A 47 6.54 17.76 -9.15
N ILE A 48 5.70 16.93 -9.78
CA ILE A 48 5.38 15.58 -9.32
C ILE A 48 6.65 14.77 -9.15
N TYR A 49 7.54 14.78 -10.15
CA TYR A 49 8.80 14.04 -10.11
C TYR A 49 9.70 14.51 -8.97
N LYS A 50 9.88 15.83 -8.81
CA LYS A 50 10.67 16.43 -7.73
C LYS A 50 10.10 16.07 -6.35
N LEU A 51 8.78 16.18 -6.18
CA LEU A 51 8.11 15.86 -4.92
C LEU A 51 8.24 14.38 -4.58
N CYS A 52 7.98 13.49 -5.53
CA CYS A 52 8.09 12.04 -5.33
C CYS A 52 9.54 11.64 -4.98
N THR A 53 10.53 12.19 -5.70
CA THR A 53 11.96 11.94 -5.45
C THR A 53 12.41 12.43 -4.07
N PHE A 54 11.88 13.57 -3.63
CA PHE A 54 12.15 14.14 -2.31
C PHE A 54 11.52 13.29 -1.20
N LEU A 55 10.26 12.87 -1.37
CA LEU A 55 9.51 12.05 -0.42
C LEU A 55 9.87 10.56 -0.47
N LYS A 56 10.73 10.15 -1.40
CA LYS A 56 11.11 8.74 -1.64
C LYS A 56 9.93 7.85 -1.98
N ILE A 57 8.99 8.40 -2.74
CA ILE A 57 7.83 7.69 -3.28
C ILE A 57 8.12 7.35 -4.74
N PRO A 58 7.95 6.09 -5.18
CA PRO A 58 7.98 5.75 -6.60
C PRO A 58 6.94 6.58 -7.36
N VAL A 59 7.35 7.25 -8.45
CA VAL A 59 6.44 8.09 -9.24
C VAL A 59 5.20 7.31 -9.72
N ALA A 60 5.36 6.02 -10.01
CA ALA A 60 4.23 5.15 -10.36
C ALA A 60 3.16 5.09 -9.26
N GLU A 61 3.58 5.01 -7.99
CA GLU A 61 2.68 4.97 -6.83
C GLU A 61 1.85 6.25 -6.70
N PHE A 62 2.41 7.41 -7.10
CA PHE A 62 1.67 8.66 -7.12
C PHE A 62 0.47 8.63 -8.08
N PHE A 63 0.50 7.84 -9.16
CA PHE A 63 -0.60 7.76 -10.12
C PHE A 63 -1.60 6.63 -9.83
N VAL A 64 -1.32 5.79 -8.83
CA VAL A 64 -2.28 4.76 -8.37
C VAL A 64 -3.35 5.47 -7.55
N ASP A 65 -4.56 5.59 -8.11
CA ASP A 65 -5.63 6.43 -7.55
C ASP A 65 -6.60 5.66 -6.65
N ASP A 66 -6.59 4.33 -6.71
CA ASP A 66 -7.46 3.48 -5.90
C ASP A 66 -6.89 2.06 -5.82
N VAL A 67 -7.35 1.29 -4.83
CA VAL A 67 -7.01 -0.15 -4.67
C VAL A 67 -7.38 -0.96 -5.93
N LYS A 68 -8.21 -0.40 -6.82
CA LYS A 68 -8.69 -0.96 -8.08
C LYS A 68 -7.61 -1.07 -9.17
N ASP A 69 -6.54 -0.28 -9.10
CA ASP A 69 -5.39 -0.37 -10.01
C ASP A 69 -4.35 -1.41 -9.57
N PHE A 70 -4.47 -1.94 -8.34
CA PHE A 70 -3.61 -3.02 -7.88
C PHE A 70 -3.83 -4.28 -8.71
N GLY A 71 -5.06 -4.63 -9.10
CA GLY A 71 -5.32 -5.87 -9.85
C GLY A 71 -4.50 -6.04 -11.14
N ASN A 72 -4.04 -4.95 -11.77
CA ASN A 72 -3.18 -4.99 -12.96
C ASN A 72 -1.67 -4.87 -12.66
N ASN A 73 -1.30 -4.36 -11.49
CA ASN A 73 0.08 -4.10 -11.09
C ASN A 73 0.54 -4.98 -9.91
N LEU A 74 -0.35 -5.83 -9.39
CA LEU A 74 0.01 -6.81 -8.41
C LEU A 74 1.00 -7.77 -9.05
N PRO A 75 2.16 -7.99 -8.42
CA PRO A 75 3.05 -9.04 -8.84
C PRO A 75 2.27 -10.35 -8.94
N SER A 76 2.60 -11.20 -9.91
CA SER A 76 1.89 -12.45 -10.19
C SER A 76 1.78 -13.40 -9.00
N TYR A 77 2.66 -13.23 -8.01
CA TYR A 77 2.68 -13.99 -6.76
C TYR A 77 1.75 -13.44 -5.66
N ILE A 78 1.13 -12.26 -5.84
CA ILE A 78 0.14 -11.72 -4.90
C ILE A 78 -1.25 -12.16 -5.37
N THR A 79 -1.88 -13.03 -4.59
CA THR A 79 -3.22 -13.54 -4.88
C THR A 79 -4.30 -12.52 -4.47
N PRO A 80 -5.55 -12.69 -4.93
CA PRO A 80 -6.67 -11.87 -4.47
C PRO A 80 -6.87 -11.93 -2.95
N ALA A 81 -6.57 -13.08 -2.33
CA ALA A 81 -6.65 -13.25 -0.87
C ALA A 81 -5.59 -12.42 -0.14
N ASP A 82 -4.37 -12.38 -0.67
CA ASP A 82 -3.29 -11.53 -0.14
C ASP A 82 -3.66 -10.05 -0.26
N ALA A 83 -4.22 -9.65 -1.41
CA ALA A 83 -4.66 -8.27 -1.63
C ALA A 83 -5.79 -7.86 -0.66
N ALA A 84 -6.77 -8.74 -0.42
CA ALA A 84 -7.82 -8.51 0.58
C ALA A 84 -7.21 -8.36 1.99
N THR A 85 -6.28 -9.23 2.36
CA THR A 85 -5.57 -9.18 3.65
C THR A 85 -4.82 -7.85 3.81
N LEU A 86 -4.11 -7.40 2.77
CA LEU A 86 -3.41 -6.11 2.76
C LEU A 86 -4.38 -4.92 2.84
N LYS A 87 -5.56 -5.01 2.23
CA LYS A 87 -6.61 -3.98 2.32
C LYS A 87 -7.09 -3.86 3.76
N VAL A 88 -7.50 -4.96 4.39
CA VAL A 88 -7.94 -5.01 5.80
C VAL A 88 -6.85 -4.47 6.71
N LEU A 89 -5.61 -4.93 6.52
CA LEU A 89 -4.46 -4.45 7.28
C LEU A 89 -4.34 -2.93 7.19
N ASN A 90 -4.60 -2.30 6.05
CA ASN A 90 -4.43 -0.86 5.91
C ASN A 90 -5.67 -0.03 6.25
N THR A 91 -6.88 -0.60 6.25
CA THR A 91 -8.14 0.17 6.42
C THR A 91 -8.87 -0.12 7.74
N ALA A 92 -8.87 -1.37 8.20
CA ALA A 92 -9.68 -1.81 9.33
C ALA A 92 -8.87 -1.96 10.63
N ILE A 93 -7.54 -1.97 10.55
CA ILE A 93 -6.66 -2.10 11.70
C ILE A 93 -6.15 -0.72 12.16
N ASP A 94 -6.09 -0.51 13.47
CA ASP A 94 -5.60 0.73 14.05
C ASP A 94 -4.11 0.98 13.72
N ILE A 95 -3.68 2.24 13.77
CA ILE A 95 -2.33 2.62 13.33
C ILE A 95 -1.21 1.95 14.13
N LYS A 96 -1.40 1.69 15.43
CA LYS A 96 -0.36 1.13 16.28
C LYS A 96 -0.12 -0.34 15.91
N THR A 97 -1.20 -1.12 15.83
CA THR A 97 -1.14 -2.53 15.44
C THR A 97 -0.59 -2.70 14.01
N ARG A 98 -0.96 -1.81 13.08
CA ARG A 98 -0.38 -1.80 11.71
C ARG A 98 1.12 -1.62 11.70
N ILE A 99 1.66 -0.74 12.55
CA ILE A 99 3.10 -0.51 12.67
C ILE A 99 3.78 -1.78 13.18
N GLU A 100 3.25 -2.38 14.24
CA GLU A 100 3.80 -3.63 14.82
C GLU A 100 3.87 -4.77 13.79
N ILE A 101 2.79 -4.99 13.04
CA ILE A 101 2.73 -6.00 11.98
C ILE A 101 3.77 -5.72 10.88
N LYS A 102 3.87 -4.48 10.40
CA LYS A 102 4.84 -4.10 9.35
C LYS A 102 6.28 -4.24 9.84
N THR A 103 6.56 -3.90 11.10
CA THR A 103 7.88 -4.10 11.70
C THR A 103 8.24 -5.57 11.79
N ALA A 104 7.31 -6.43 12.23
CA ALA A 104 7.53 -7.88 12.27
C ALA A 104 7.82 -8.45 10.86
N PHE A 105 7.02 -8.05 9.86
CA PHE A 105 7.25 -8.43 8.47
C PHE A 105 8.66 -8.04 7.98
N VAL A 106 9.11 -6.82 8.24
CA VAL A 106 10.46 -6.37 7.87
C VAL A 106 11.55 -7.21 8.57
N HIS A 107 11.37 -7.58 9.84
CA HIS A 107 12.31 -8.46 10.54
C HIS A 107 12.37 -9.85 9.93
N ILE A 108 11.21 -10.42 9.59
CA ILE A 108 11.12 -11.71 8.88
C ILE A 108 11.82 -11.62 7.53
N MET A 109 11.54 -10.60 6.72
CA MET A 109 12.18 -10.40 5.42
C MET A 109 13.70 -10.21 5.55
N LYS A 110 14.17 -9.47 6.56
CA LYS A 110 15.60 -9.35 6.84
C LYS A 110 16.21 -10.71 7.17
N ALA A 111 15.57 -11.51 8.03
CA ALA A 111 16.03 -12.85 8.32
C ALA A 111 16.08 -13.74 7.06
N LEU A 112 15.03 -13.69 6.23
CA LEU A 112 14.90 -14.43 4.97
C LEU A 112 15.93 -14.04 3.92
N ILE A 113 16.33 -12.77 3.86
CA ILE A 113 17.34 -12.29 2.90
C ILE A 113 18.77 -12.55 3.42
N SER A 114 18.96 -12.61 4.74
CA SER A 114 20.27 -12.80 5.37
C SER A 114 20.75 -14.26 5.38
N ARG A 115 19.90 -15.23 5.04
CA ARG A 115 20.20 -16.66 5.04
C ARG A 115 19.53 -17.36 3.85
N PRO A 116 20.12 -18.42 3.27
CA PRO A 116 19.45 -19.21 2.26
C PRO A 116 18.20 -19.91 2.84
N LEU A 117 17.09 -19.87 2.12
CA LEU A 117 15.75 -20.33 2.53
C LEU A 117 15.73 -21.78 3.09
N SER A 118 16.66 -22.62 2.62
CA SER A 118 16.85 -24.01 3.05
C SER A 118 17.24 -24.19 4.52
N GLU A 119 17.78 -23.16 5.17
CA GLU A 119 18.25 -23.22 6.56
C GLU A 119 17.22 -22.71 7.57
N MET A 120 16.11 -22.10 7.12
CA MET A 120 15.15 -21.42 8.00
C MET A 120 13.92 -22.24 8.38
N ILE A 121 13.47 -23.17 7.53
CA ILE A 121 12.36 -24.09 7.84
C ILE A 121 12.71 -25.04 9.00
N GLN A 122 13.99 -25.09 9.41
CA GLN A 122 14.46 -25.91 10.52
C GLN A 122 14.85 -25.10 11.77
N LEU A 123 14.52 -23.81 11.85
CA LEU A 123 14.79 -23.03 13.06
C LEU A 123 13.68 -23.25 14.10
N PRO A 124 13.98 -23.91 15.24
CA PRO A 124 12.98 -24.29 16.23
C PRO A 124 12.17 -23.10 16.75
N GLU A 125 12.78 -21.92 16.85
CA GLU A 125 12.15 -20.72 17.41
C GLU A 125 11.07 -20.13 16.48
N ILE A 126 11.24 -20.28 15.15
CA ILE A 126 10.22 -19.83 14.19
C ILE A 126 9.05 -20.81 14.19
N GLN A 127 9.32 -22.11 14.26
CA GLN A 127 8.28 -23.14 14.33
C GLN A 127 7.46 -22.97 15.62
N GLU A 128 8.10 -22.72 16.76
CA GLU A 128 7.43 -22.50 18.03
C GLU A 128 6.51 -21.26 18.02
N LEU A 129 6.91 -20.18 17.34
CA LEU A 129 6.07 -18.99 17.16
C LEU A 129 4.87 -19.26 16.25
N ILE A 130 5.06 -20.02 15.16
CA ILE A 130 3.98 -20.43 14.26
C ILE A 130 2.98 -21.31 15.02
N ASP A 131 3.47 -22.34 15.70
CA ASP A 131 2.65 -23.28 16.46
C ASP A 131 1.82 -22.56 17.53
N LYS A 132 2.42 -21.57 18.21
CA LYS A 132 1.75 -20.78 19.25
C LYS A 132 0.65 -19.88 18.70
N GLU A 133 0.87 -19.23 17.56
CA GLU A 133 -0.17 -18.41 16.93
C GLU A 133 -1.28 -19.27 16.30
N GLU A 134 -0.95 -20.45 15.75
CA GLU A 134 -1.96 -21.41 15.28
C GLU A 134 -2.84 -21.95 16.42
N GLU A 135 -2.25 -22.28 17.57
CA GLU A 135 -2.98 -22.64 18.80
C GLU A 135 -3.91 -21.50 19.25
N LYS A 136 -3.41 -20.27 19.24
CA LYS A 136 -4.20 -19.10 19.60
C LYS A 136 -5.38 -18.88 18.65
N LEU A 137 -5.19 -19.04 17.34
CA LEU A 137 -6.26 -18.95 16.35
C LEU A 137 -7.31 -20.07 16.48
N LYS A 138 -6.91 -21.27 16.94
CA LYS A 138 -7.86 -22.36 17.23
C LYS A 138 -8.72 -22.05 18.44
N ASN A 139 -8.12 -21.46 19.47
CA ASN A 139 -8.79 -21.17 20.74
C ASN A 139 -9.63 -19.88 20.69
N GLU A 140 -9.19 -18.90 19.91
CA GLU A 140 -9.87 -17.62 19.68
C GLU A 140 -10.02 -17.38 18.18
N PRO A 141 -10.97 -18.08 17.53
CA PRO A 141 -11.20 -17.89 16.12
C PRO A 141 -11.65 -16.45 15.83
N PRO A 142 -11.38 -15.93 14.62
CA PRO A 142 -11.82 -14.60 14.23
C PRO A 142 -13.32 -14.44 14.44
N SER A 143 -13.75 -13.25 14.88
CA SER A 143 -15.18 -13.00 15.07
C SER A 143 -15.97 -13.29 13.80
N LEU A 144 -17.20 -13.80 13.94
CA LEU A 144 -18.06 -14.12 12.81
C LEU A 144 -18.28 -12.91 11.87
N GLU A 145 -18.32 -11.69 12.43
CA GLU A 145 -18.42 -10.45 11.66
C GLU A 145 -17.15 -10.19 10.85
N PHE A 146 -15.98 -10.37 11.46
CA PHE A 146 -14.71 -10.22 10.77
C PHE A 146 -14.53 -11.27 9.67
N GLN A 147 -14.93 -12.52 9.93
CA GLN A 147 -14.87 -13.59 8.93
C GLN A 147 -15.78 -13.30 7.72
N LYS A 148 -17.01 -12.85 7.97
CA LYS A 148 -17.95 -12.42 6.91
C LYS A 148 -17.39 -11.27 6.08
N PHE A 149 -16.75 -10.30 6.72
CA PHE A 149 -16.11 -9.18 6.05
C PHE A 149 -14.98 -9.64 5.10
N ILE A 150 -14.12 -10.55 5.55
CA ILE A 150 -13.06 -11.14 4.72
C ILE A 150 -13.64 -11.89 3.52
N ASP A 151 -14.68 -12.69 3.74
CA ASP A 151 -15.33 -13.49 2.69
C ASP A 151 -16.04 -12.61 1.64
N GLU A 152 -16.63 -11.49 2.07
CA GLU A 152 -17.29 -10.51 1.19
C GLU A 152 -16.28 -9.77 0.31
N GLU A 153 -15.22 -9.23 0.91
CA GLU A 153 -14.13 -8.57 0.20
C GLU A 153 -13.47 -9.50 -0.84
N LYS A 154 -13.23 -10.76 -0.45
CA LYS A 154 -12.69 -11.77 -1.37
C LYS A 154 -13.61 -11.97 -2.58
N ARG A 155 -14.92 -12.07 -2.36
CA ARG A 155 -15.91 -12.29 -3.42
C ARG A 155 -15.99 -11.10 -4.39
N GLU A 156 -15.95 -9.87 -3.87
CA GLU A 156 -15.93 -8.67 -4.70
C GLU A 156 -14.68 -8.61 -5.59
N LEU A 157 -13.50 -8.89 -5.03
CA LEU A 157 -12.24 -8.93 -5.76
C LEU A 157 -12.25 -10.00 -6.87
N GLU A 158 -12.74 -11.20 -6.58
CA GLU A 158 -12.86 -12.27 -7.56
C GLU A 158 -13.81 -11.90 -8.72
N ALA A 159 -14.96 -11.27 -8.41
CA ALA A 159 -15.90 -10.79 -9.42
C ALA A 159 -15.30 -9.69 -10.31
N MET A 160 -14.55 -8.75 -9.72
CA MET A 160 -13.87 -7.68 -10.46
C MET A 160 -12.78 -8.24 -11.40
N ILE A 161 -12.01 -9.24 -10.95
CA ILE A 161 -10.97 -9.88 -11.77
C ILE A 161 -11.60 -10.68 -12.92
N SER A 162 -12.70 -11.39 -12.67
CA SER A 162 -13.38 -12.20 -13.69
C SER A 162 -13.97 -11.33 -14.81
N LYS A 163 -14.66 -10.24 -14.45
CA LYS A 163 -15.25 -9.29 -15.40
C LYS A 163 -14.19 -8.70 -16.35
N LYS A 164 -13.01 -8.39 -15.81
CA LYS A 164 -11.90 -7.83 -16.58
C LYS A 164 -11.25 -8.81 -17.55
N LYS A 165 -11.19 -10.10 -17.21
CA LYS A 165 -10.71 -11.15 -18.13
C LYS A 165 -11.63 -11.34 -19.34
N GLU A 166 -12.91 -11.02 -19.20
CA GLU A 166 -13.88 -11.05 -20.30
C GLU A 166 -13.79 -9.82 -21.19
N ASP A 167 -13.53 -8.63 -20.61
CA ASP A 167 -13.36 -7.39 -21.35
C ASP A 167 -12.06 -7.39 -22.18
N VAL A 168 -10.95 -7.93 -21.65
CA VAL A 168 -9.67 -8.07 -22.37
C VAL A 168 -9.70 -9.10 -23.52
N LYS A 169 -10.72 -9.99 -23.56
CA LYS A 169 -10.91 -10.97 -24.65
C LYS A 169 -11.80 -10.45 -25.79
N LYS A 170 -12.42 -9.28 -25.64
CA LYS A 170 -13.34 -8.69 -26.63
C LYS A 170 -12.73 -7.56 -27.46
N ASP A 171 -11.50 -7.17 -27.15
CA ASP A 171 -10.65 -6.27 -27.94
C ASP A 171 -9.55 -7.06 -28.68
#